data_AF-A0AA42B221-F1
#
_entry.id   AF-A0AA42B221-F1
#
_cell.length_a   1.000
_cell.length_b   1.000
_cell.length_c   1.000
_cell.angle_alpha   90.00
_cell.angle_beta   90.00
_cell.angle_gamma   90.00
#
_symmetry.space_group_name_H-M   'P 1'
#
loop_
_entity.id
_entity.type
_entity.pdbx_description
1 polymer ?
#
loop_
_entity_poly.entity_id
_entity_poly.type
_entity_poly.pdbx_seq_one_letter_code
_entity_poly.pdbx_strand_id
1 'polypeptide(L)' 'MLGEQLYPLVKNIEHDYAGKITGMLLEMDKTEVLHLIESPDALKRKVSEAMDVLQRAGSGTDAADQLGSLSLN' A
#
# COMPACT_ATOMS: atom_id res chain seq x y z
N MET A 1 -2.18 10.37 14.54
CA MET A 1 -1.14 11.34 14.14
C MET A 1 0.10 10.72 13.48
N LEU A 2 0.47 9.44 13.70
CA LEU A 2 1.59 8.83 12.94
C LEU A 2 1.23 8.59 11.46
N GLY A 3 -0.01 8.18 11.18
CA GLY A 3 -0.48 7.99 9.80
C GLY A 3 -0.43 9.24 8.94
N GLU A 4 -0.67 10.42 9.52
CA GLU A 4 -0.63 11.71 8.81
C GLU A 4 0.79 12.13 8.44
N GLN A 5 1.80 11.66 9.20
CA GLN A 5 3.22 11.87 8.88
C GLN A 5 3.75 10.81 7.91
N LEU A 6 3.28 9.57 8.02
CA LEU A 6 3.69 8.47 7.14
C LEU A 6 3.08 8.58 5.74
N TYR A 7 1.81 8.99 5.65
CA TYR A 7 1.06 9.09 4.39
C TYR A 7 1.77 9.90 3.30
N PRO A 8 2.25 11.15 3.53
CA PRO A 8 2.94 11.90 2.50
C PRO A 8 4.26 11.23 2.05
N LEU A 9 4.95 10.52 2.95
CA LEU A 9 6.18 9.81 2.61
C LEU A 9 5.89 8.61 1.69
N VAL A 10 4.86 7.84 2.01
CA VAL A 10 4.40 6.72 1.16
C VAL A 10 3.88 7.26 -0.17
N LYS A 11 3.07 8.32 -0.16
CA LYS A 11 2.49 8.94 -1.36
C LYS A 11 3.54 9.44 -2.35
N ASN A 12 4.68 9.92 -1.86
CA ASN A 12 5.80 10.31 -2.72
C ASN A 12 6.47 9.12 -3.42
N ILE A 13 6.31 7.90 -2.91
CA ILE A 13 6.84 6.66 -3.49
C ILE A 13 5.77 6.01 -4.37
N GLU A 14 4.57 5.79 -3.81
CA GLU A 14 3.43 5.13 -4.44
C GLU A 14 2.17 5.97 -4.23
N HIS A 15 1.77 6.71 -5.26
CA HIS A 15 0.66 7.67 -5.15
C HIS A 15 -0.71 6.97 -5.19
N ASP A 16 -0.86 5.97 -6.06
CA ASP A 16 -2.14 5.28 -6.32
C ASP A 16 -2.58 4.41 -5.14
N TYR A 17 -1.64 3.71 -4.50
CA TYR A 17 -1.89 2.81 -3.38
C TYR A 17 -1.52 3.40 -2.02
N ALA A 18 -1.15 4.69 -1.96
CA ALA A 18 -0.67 5.36 -0.75
C ALA A 18 -1.57 5.11 0.47
N GLY A 19 -2.88 5.22 0.28
CA GLY A 19 -3.87 5.04 1.36
C GLY A 19 -3.91 3.61 1.89
N LYS A 20 -3.94 2.62 0.99
CA LYS A 20 -3.96 1.19 1.36
C LYS A 20 -2.65 0.78 2.03
N ILE A 21 -1.51 1.15 1.45
CA ILE A 21 -0.19 0.85 2.00
C ILE A 21 -0.01 1.51 3.35
N THR A 22 -0.34 2.80 3.49
CA THR A 22 -0.26 3.50 4.78
C THR A 22 -1.16 2.84 5.83
N GLY A 23 -2.37 2.41 5.46
CA GLY A 23 -3.25 1.64 6.35
C GLY A 23 -2.59 0.34 6.83
N MET A 24 -2.03 -0.45 5.92
CA MET A 24 -1.35 -1.69 6.25
C MET A 24 -0.11 -1.49 7.13
N LEU A 25 0.67 -0.44 6.88
CA LEU A 25 1.84 -0.11 7.71
C LEU A 25 1.44 0.37 9.12
N LEU A 26 0.25 0.96 9.28
CA LEU A 26 -0.26 1.39 10.58
C LEU A 26 -0.79 0.23 11.44
N GLU A 27 -0.96 -0.96 10.88
CA GLU A 27 -1.26 -2.18 11.65
C GLU A 27 -0.02 -2.74 12.38
N MET A 28 1.16 -2.22 12.06
CA MET A 28 2.44 -2.61 12.68
C MET A 28 2.66 -1.91 14.04
N ASP A 29 3.65 -2.38 14.79
CA ASP A 29 4.03 -1.77 16.06
C ASP A 29 4.44 -0.31 15.90
N LYS A 30 4.05 0.53 16.87
CA LYS A 30 4.32 1.97 16.88
C LYS A 30 5.81 2.30 16.70
N THR A 31 6.68 1.49 17.29
CA THR A 31 8.15 1.65 17.19
C THR A 31 8.66 1.40 15.78
N GLU A 32 8.07 0.42 15.08
CA GLU A 32 8.47 0.10 13.72
C GLU A 32 8.01 1.19 12.75
N VAL A 33 6.78 1.70 12.91
CA VAL A 33 6.28 2.85 12.14
C VAL A 33 7.16 4.08 12.30
N LEU A 34 7.63 4.37 13.52
CA LEU A 34 8.58 5.47 13.75
C LEU A 34 9.90 5.26 13.00
N HIS A 35 10.43 4.04 13.01
CA HIS A 35 11.65 3.72 12.27
C HIS A 35 11.48 3.92 10.75
N LEU A 36 10.30 3.62 10.20
CA LEU A 36 10.00 3.87 8.79
C LEU A 36 9.95 5.36 8.43
N ILE A 37 9.51 6.22 9.37
CA ILE A 37 9.51 7.68 9.18
C ILE A 37 10.95 8.23 9.21
N GLU A 38 11.80 7.67 10.07
CA GLU A 38 13.21 8.08 10.19
C GLU A 38 14.12 7.50 9.11
N SER A 39 13.74 6.38 8.49
CA SER A 39 14.55 5.67 7.50
C SER A 39 13.81 5.52 6.15
N PRO A 40 14.15 6.37 5.15
CA PRO A 40 13.51 6.30 3.83
C PRO A 40 13.78 4.99 3.09
N ASP A 41 14.93 4.35 3.34
CA ASP A 41 15.26 3.04 2.75
C ASP A 41 14.40 1.92 3.35
N ALA A 42 14.13 1.97 4.66
CA ALA A 42 13.23 1.02 5.31
C ALA A 42 11.80 1.21 4.81
N LEU A 43 11.35 2.46 4.66
CA LEU A 43 10.04 2.78 4.10
C LEU A 43 9.87 2.20 2.70
N LYS A 44 10.81 2.44 1.78
CA LYS A 44 10.74 1.90 0.41
C LYS A 44 10.64 0.38 0.38
N ARG A 45 11.45 -0.32 1.19
CA ARG A 45 11.37 -1.78 1.31
C ARG A 45 9.99 -2.24 1.77
N LYS A 46 9.45 -1.60 2.81
CA LYS A 46 8.13 -1.93 3.35
C LYS A 46 6.99 -1.59 2.40
N VAL A 47 7.08 -0.48 1.66
CA VAL A 47 6.13 -0.12 0.60
C VAL A 47 6.13 -1.19 -0.49
N SER A 48 7.31 -1.68 -0.90
CA SER A 48 7.41 -2.76 -1.88
C SER A 48 6.80 -4.08 -1.37
N GLU A 49 7.08 -4.46 -0.11
CA GLU A 49 6.46 -5.64 0.52
C GLU A 49 4.93 -5.50 0.59
N ALA A 50 4.45 -4.33 1.01
CA ALA A 50 3.02 -4.05 1.09
C ALA A 50 2.36 -4.07 -0.30
N MET A 51 3.06 -3.59 -1.34
CA MET A 51 2.61 -3.68 -2.74
C MET A 51 2.48 -5.13 -3.20
N ASP A 52 3.45 -5.99 -2.89
CA ASP A 52 3.37 -7.42 -3.23
C ASP A 52 2.20 -8.09 -2.52
N VAL A 53 1.98 -7.76 -1.23
CA VAL A 53 0.83 -8.27 -0.47
C VAL A 53 -0.47 -7.71 -1.05
N LEU A 54 -0.52 -6.43 -1.44
CA LEU A 54 -1.69 -5.82 -2.08
C LEU A 54 -1.99 -6.42 -3.45
N GLN A 55 -0.98 -6.78 -4.25
CA GLN A 55 -1.19 -7.49 -5.51
C GLN A 55 -1.74 -8.90 -5.27
N ARG A 56 -1.21 -9.61 -4.26
CA ARG A 56 -1.70 -10.94 -3.87
C ARG A 56 -3.11 -10.89 -3.30
N ALA A 57 -3.42 -9.88 -2.50
CA ALA A 57 -4.75 -9.65 -1.92
C ALA A 57 -5.75 -9.10 -2.96
N GLY A 58 -5.28 -8.24 -3.86
CA GLY A 58 -6.06 -7.59 -4.94
C GLY A 58 -6.31 -8.47 -6.15
N SER A 59 -5.50 -9.52 -6.35
CA SER A 59 -5.80 -10.61 -7.29
C SER A 59 -7.10 -11.37 -6.93
N GLY A 60 -7.68 -11.13 -5.75
CA GLY A 60 -9.01 -11.60 -5.36
C GLY A 60 -10.14 -10.59 -5.54
N THR A 61 -9.88 -9.31 -5.84
CA THR A 61 -10.90 -8.25 -5.76
C THR A 61 -11.02 -7.38 -7.01
N ASP A 62 -10.07 -7.43 -7.95
CA ASP A 62 -10.16 -6.70 -9.24
C ASP A 62 -10.58 -7.59 -10.44
N ALA A 63 -10.87 -8.88 -10.21
CA ALA A 63 -11.43 -9.77 -11.24
C ALA A 63 -12.94 -9.55 -11.50
N ALA A 64 -13.61 -8.68 -10.74
CA ALA A 64 -15.04 -8.41 -10.91
C ALA A 64 -15.35 -7.36 -11.99
N ASP A 65 -14.37 -6.59 -12.47
CA ASP A 65 -14.61 -5.47 -13.40
C ASP A 65 -14.22 -5.76 -14.86
N GLN A 66 -13.58 -6.90 -15.16
CA GLN A 66 -13.21 -7.28 -16.54
C GLN A 66 -14.13 -8.34 -17.18
N LEU A 67 -15.18 -8.80 -16.50
CA LEU A 67 -16.14 -9.76 -17.08
C LEU A 67 -17.31 -9.08 -17.82
N GLY A 68 -17.35 -7.75 -17.90
CA GLY A 68 -18.39 -6.99 -18.60
C GLY A 68 -18.16 -6.73 -20.09
N SER A 69 -16.96 -6.98 -20.64
CA SER A 69 -16.60 -6.60 -22.02
C SER A 69 -16.56 -7.75 -23.03
N LEU A 70 -16.82 -8.99 -22.63
CA LEU A 70 -16.77 -10.17 -23.52
C LEU A 70 -18.15 -10.64 -24.04
N SER A 71 -19.22 -9.88 -23.84
CA SER A 71 -20.52 -10.16 -24.48
C SER A 71 -20.65 -9.45 -25.83
N LEU A 72 -19.94 -9.98 -26.83
CA LEU A 72 -20.20 -9.75 -28.25
C LEU A 72 -20.21 -11.11 -28.94
N ASN A 73 -21.38 -11.76 -28.94
CA ASN A 73 -21.86 -12.58 -30.07
C ASN A 73 -23.35 -12.91 -29.94
#